data_AF-A0A961YHQ6-F1
#
_entry.id   AF-A0A961YHQ6-F1
#
_cell.length_a   1.000
_cell.length_b   1.000
_cell.length_c   1.000
_cell.angle_alpha   90.00
_cell.angle_beta   90.00
_cell.angle_gamma   90.00
#
_symmetry.space_group_name_H-M   'P 1'
#
loop_
_entity.id
_entity.type
_entity.pdbx_description
1 polymer ?
#
loop_
_entity_poly.entity_id
_entity_poly.type
_entity_poly.pdbx_seq_one_letter_code
_entity_poly.pdbx_strand_id
1 'polypeptide(L)'
;MDQPDLSAMKDQWRRMAQLPVAYPLATCLVFVLVVSLFFLAFPGVDIWFSSLFYKEPKGFYLRNYAFFKQLRDLGSLAVIAVVIWLLAHLVIKLAKPEYPSYVPPRVTLFLLGTLVAGPALLVNFILKDHWGRPRPVMVDVFGGKAPYVEVWRITDYCHSNCSFVSGETASAFWLMALALVVPRQFRVPTAIVTGVYAALLSFNRILFGGHFLSDVLLSMGLTLTVVVAGYRLFITNPPAWLANDRLEAGLTRFGERLHRRRPSDA
;
A
#
# COMPACT_ATOMS: atom_id res chain seq x y z
N MET A 1 -32.30 2.44 40.54
CA MET A 1 -31.57 1.70 39.50
C MET A 1 -31.63 2.58 38.26
N ASP A 2 -30.63 3.45 38.10
CA ASP A 2 -30.58 4.40 36.98
C ASP A 2 -30.48 3.63 35.67
N GLN A 3 -31.41 3.90 34.74
CA GLN A 3 -31.27 3.40 33.39
C GLN A 3 -30.06 4.09 32.75
N PRO A 4 -29.11 3.33 32.16
CA PRO A 4 -27.98 3.94 31.47
C PRO A 4 -28.51 4.83 30.35
N ASP A 5 -28.02 6.06 30.29
CA ASP A 5 -28.43 7.05 29.30
C ASP A 5 -28.03 6.59 27.89
N LEU A 6 -28.97 5.94 27.23
CA LEU A 6 -28.85 5.42 25.87
C LEU A 6 -28.56 6.54 24.85
N SER A 7 -28.90 7.79 25.16
CA SER A 7 -28.63 8.93 24.29
C SER A 7 -27.16 9.36 24.35
N ALA A 8 -26.60 9.51 25.56
CA ALA A 8 -25.17 9.76 25.76
C ALA A 8 -24.30 8.64 25.15
N MET A 9 -24.73 7.38 25.31
CA MET A 9 -24.02 6.24 24.71
C MET A 9 -24.05 6.30 23.17
N LYS A 10 -25.20 6.58 22.55
CA LYS A 10 -25.32 6.75 21.08
C LYS A 10 -24.46 7.89 20.55
N ASP A 11 -24.41 9.01 21.25
CA ASP A 11 -23.58 10.16 20.87
C ASP A 11 -22.09 9.86 21.02
N GLN A 12 -21.70 9.12 22.05
CA GLN A 12 -20.33 8.63 22.21
C GLN A 12 -19.93 7.70 21.07
N TRP A 13 -20.78 6.72 20.70
CA TRP A 13 -20.55 5.84 19.55
C TRP A 13 -20.41 6.61 18.24
N ARG A 14 -21.27 7.62 18.00
CA ARG A 14 -21.18 8.48 16.81
C ARG A 14 -19.87 9.24 16.76
N ARG A 15 -19.42 9.82 17.87
CA ARG A 15 -18.12 10.52 17.95
C ARG A 15 -16.97 9.55 17.70
N MET A 16 -16.98 8.38 18.31
CA MET A 16 -15.96 7.35 18.10
C MET A 16 -15.91 6.88 16.65
N ALA A 17 -17.06 6.69 16.00
CA ALA A 17 -17.14 6.31 14.59
C ALA A 17 -16.59 7.37 13.63
N GLN A 18 -16.52 8.64 14.05
CA GLN A 18 -15.96 9.73 13.26
C GLN A 18 -14.45 9.93 13.46
N LEU A 19 -13.86 9.38 14.52
CA LEU A 19 -12.42 9.52 14.80
C LEU A 19 -11.52 9.10 13.62
N PRO A 20 -11.78 8.00 12.89
CA PRO A 20 -11.00 7.62 11.71
C PRO A 20 -10.97 8.68 10.60
N VAL A 21 -12.09 9.39 10.44
CA VAL A 21 -12.24 10.42 9.40
C VAL A 21 -11.61 11.73 9.86
N ALA A 22 -11.73 12.06 11.16
CA ALA A 22 -11.17 13.28 11.74
C ALA A 22 -9.63 13.22 11.84
N TYR A 23 -9.06 12.06 12.20
CA TYR A 23 -7.64 11.89 12.46
C TYR A 23 -7.03 10.70 11.69
N PRO A 24 -7.09 10.69 10.34
CA PRO A 24 -6.73 9.52 9.54
C PRO A 24 -5.28 9.06 9.76
N LEU A 25 -4.34 9.99 9.93
CA LEU A 25 -2.93 9.64 10.18
C LEU A 25 -2.76 8.95 11.54
N ALA A 26 -3.38 9.49 12.59
CA ALA A 26 -3.34 8.88 13.92
C ALA A 26 -4.01 7.51 13.90
N THR A 27 -5.11 7.35 13.16
CA THR A 27 -5.77 6.06 12.99
C THR A 27 -4.87 5.03 12.32
N CYS A 28 -4.15 5.37 11.25
CA CYS A 28 -3.20 4.45 10.63
C CYS A 28 -2.06 4.08 11.58
N LEU A 29 -1.52 5.05 12.33
CA LEU A 29 -0.45 4.80 13.31
C LEU A 29 -0.93 3.92 14.47
N VAL A 30 -2.11 4.21 15.03
CA VAL A 30 -2.73 3.39 16.08
C VAL A 30 -3.02 1.99 15.55
N PHE A 31 -3.48 1.84 14.31
CA PHE A 31 -3.67 0.54 13.69
C PHE A 31 -2.36 -0.25 13.61
N VAL A 32 -1.28 0.36 13.10
CA VAL A 32 0.04 -0.29 13.05
C VAL A 32 0.52 -0.68 14.44
N LEU A 33 0.35 0.19 15.44
CA LEU A 33 0.72 -0.08 16.83
C LEU A 33 -0.08 -1.25 17.42
N VAL A 34 -1.40 -1.22 17.29
CA VAL A 34 -2.29 -2.27 17.81
C VAL A 34 -1.99 -3.62 17.16
N VAL A 35 -1.85 -3.67 15.84
CA VAL A 35 -1.48 -4.90 15.12
C VAL A 35 -0.11 -5.40 15.58
N SER A 36 0.87 -4.50 15.73
CA SER A 36 2.21 -4.86 16.20
C SER A 36 2.18 -5.47 17.60
N LEU A 37 1.54 -4.79 18.56
CA LEU A 37 1.43 -5.26 19.94
C LEU A 37 0.65 -6.58 20.03
N PHE A 38 -0.41 -6.72 19.23
CA PHE A 38 -1.19 -7.95 19.19
C PHE A 38 -0.36 -9.16 18.74
N PHE A 39 0.38 -9.04 17.62
CA PHE A 39 1.19 -10.17 17.13
C PHE A 39 2.48 -10.41 17.92
N LEU A 40 3.00 -9.42 18.64
CA LEU A 40 4.05 -9.62 19.63
C LEU A 40 3.53 -10.36 20.87
N ALA A 41 2.31 -10.08 21.32
CA ALA A 41 1.70 -10.76 22.46
C ALA A 41 1.17 -12.17 22.12
N PHE A 42 0.70 -12.37 20.88
CA PHE A 42 0.08 -13.60 20.41
C PHE A 42 0.69 -14.12 19.09
N PRO A 43 1.99 -14.46 19.07
CA PRO A 43 2.69 -14.87 17.83
C PRO A 43 2.11 -16.14 17.21
N GLY A 44 1.52 -17.03 18.02
CA GLY A 44 0.86 -18.26 17.56
C GLY A 44 -0.31 -18.02 16.60
N VAL A 45 -0.90 -16.82 16.55
CA VAL A 45 -1.99 -16.47 15.61
C VAL A 45 -1.51 -16.54 14.17
N ASP A 46 -0.28 -16.13 13.88
CA ASP A 46 0.29 -16.22 12.53
C ASP A 46 0.39 -17.67 12.07
N ILE A 47 0.89 -18.55 12.94
CA ILE A 47 1.04 -19.98 12.67
C ILE A 47 -0.35 -20.61 12.49
N TRP A 48 -1.26 -20.39 13.44
CA TRP A 48 -2.62 -20.93 13.38
C TRP A 48 -3.32 -20.49 12.09
N PHE A 49 -3.28 -19.21 11.74
CA PHE A 49 -3.95 -18.71 10.55
C PHE A 49 -3.35 -19.28 9.26
N SER A 50 -2.02 -19.38 9.16
CA SER A 50 -1.36 -20.03 8.02
C SER A 50 -1.67 -21.52 7.93
N SER A 51 -1.85 -22.23 9.06
CA SER A 51 -2.16 -23.66 9.05
C SER A 51 -3.52 -24.00 8.43
N LEU A 52 -4.46 -23.04 8.38
CA LEU A 52 -5.77 -23.21 7.72
C LEU A 52 -5.62 -23.51 6.22
N PHE A 53 -4.47 -23.13 5.62
CA PHE A 53 -4.19 -23.27 4.18
C PHE A 53 -3.08 -24.27 3.88
N TYR A 54 -2.59 -24.97 4.90
CA TYR A 54 -1.54 -25.98 4.79
C TYR A 54 -2.13 -27.37 5.03
N LYS A 55 -1.73 -28.36 4.21
CA LYS A 55 -2.13 -29.75 4.42
C LYS A 55 -1.02 -30.71 4.02
N GLU A 56 -0.56 -31.56 4.92
CA GLU A 56 0.38 -32.63 4.55
C GLU A 56 -0.31 -33.73 3.72
N PRO A 57 0.37 -34.35 2.74
CA PRO A 57 1.72 -34.00 2.23
C PRO A 57 1.70 -32.92 1.13
N LYS A 58 0.55 -32.27 0.89
CA LYS A 58 0.33 -31.34 -0.24
C LYS A 58 0.96 -29.95 -0.04
N GLY A 59 1.34 -29.59 1.18
CA GLY A 59 1.84 -28.27 1.55
C GLY A 59 0.77 -27.17 1.40
N PHE A 60 1.20 -25.96 1.02
CA PHE A 60 0.32 -24.85 0.61
C PHE A 60 -0.26 -25.10 -0.79
N TYR A 61 -1.17 -26.06 -0.87
CA TYR A 61 -1.67 -26.64 -2.11
C TYR A 61 -2.45 -25.67 -3.00
N LEU A 62 -3.00 -24.59 -2.43
CA LEU A 62 -3.75 -23.57 -3.17
C LEU A 62 -2.90 -22.82 -4.19
N ARG A 63 -1.57 -22.80 -4.01
CA ARG A 63 -0.61 -22.19 -4.96
C ARG A 63 -0.58 -22.87 -6.33
N ASN A 64 -1.09 -24.10 -6.43
CA ASN A 64 -1.06 -24.90 -7.65
C ASN A 64 -2.30 -24.73 -8.53
N TYR A 65 -3.36 -24.05 -8.04
CA TYR A 65 -4.55 -23.81 -8.85
C TYR A 65 -4.36 -22.60 -9.77
N ALA A 66 -4.70 -22.78 -11.05
CA ALA A 66 -4.52 -21.76 -12.08
C ALA A 66 -5.22 -20.43 -11.74
N PHE A 67 -6.44 -20.48 -11.18
CA PHE A 67 -7.20 -19.29 -10.78
C PHE A 67 -6.40 -18.38 -9.83
N PHE A 68 -5.86 -18.94 -8.75
CA PHE A 68 -5.09 -18.15 -7.78
C PHE A 68 -3.76 -17.65 -8.34
N LYS A 69 -3.14 -18.40 -9.25
CA LYS A 69 -1.92 -17.97 -9.94
C LYS A 69 -2.20 -16.77 -10.85
N GLN A 70 -3.27 -16.84 -11.64
CA GLN A 70 -3.71 -15.73 -12.49
C GLN A 70 -4.07 -14.50 -11.67
N LEU A 71 -4.79 -14.66 -10.56
CA LEU A 71 -5.10 -13.56 -9.65
C LEU A 71 -3.83 -12.86 -9.15
N ARG A 72 -2.79 -13.62 -8.80
CA ARG A 72 -1.48 -13.08 -8.41
C ARG A 72 -0.81 -12.34 -9.57
N ASP A 73 -0.78 -12.94 -10.76
CA ASP A 73 -0.08 -12.38 -11.92
C ASP A 73 -0.75 -11.07 -12.40
N LEU A 74 -2.08 -11.00 -12.32
CA LEU A 74 -2.86 -9.78 -12.56
C LEU A 74 -2.71 -8.72 -11.45
N GLY A 75 -2.22 -9.12 -10.28
CA GLY A 75 -2.14 -8.25 -9.11
C GLY A 75 -1.23 -7.04 -9.29
N SER A 76 -0.13 -7.20 -10.04
CA SER A 76 0.80 -6.12 -10.33
C SER A 76 0.33 -5.23 -11.48
N LEU A 77 -0.61 -5.71 -12.31
CA LEU A 77 -1.01 -5.03 -13.54
C LEU A 77 -1.72 -3.70 -13.27
N ALA A 78 -2.56 -3.63 -12.23
CA ALA A 78 -3.27 -2.40 -11.89
C ALA A 78 -2.31 -1.27 -11.48
N VAL A 79 -1.30 -1.58 -10.67
CA VAL A 79 -0.27 -0.61 -10.27
C VAL A 79 0.54 -0.16 -11.48
N ILE A 80 0.99 -1.10 -12.31
CA ILE A 80 1.73 -0.81 -13.55
C ILE A 80 0.89 0.07 -14.47
N ALA A 81 -0.40 -0.22 -14.66
CA ALA A 81 -1.29 0.56 -15.50
C ALA A 81 -1.42 2.01 -15.00
N VAL A 82 -1.56 2.22 -13.68
CA VAL A 82 -1.61 3.57 -13.09
C VAL A 82 -0.28 4.30 -13.30
N VAL A 83 0.85 3.63 -13.10
CA VAL A 83 2.18 4.23 -13.32
C VAL A 83 2.36 4.62 -14.79
N ILE A 84 2.08 3.72 -15.73
CA ILE A 84 2.14 4.00 -17.17
C ILE A 84 1.24 5.18 -17.52
N TRP A 85 0.01 5.20 -17.00
CA TRP A 85 -0.92 6.29 -17.22
C TRP A 85 -0.37 7.63 -16.70
N LEU A 86 0.19 7.68 -15.49
CA LEU A 86 0.80 8.89 -14.92
C LEU A 86 2.00 9.38 -15.74
N LEU A 87 2.89 8.46 -16.12
CA LEU A 87 4.06 8.78 -16.94
C LEU A 87 3.68 9.26 -18.33
N ALA A 88 2.66 8.64 -18.96
CA ALA A 88 2.15 9.08 -20.25
C ALA A 88 1.64 10.51 -20.19
N HIS A 89 0.88 10.89 -19.15
CA HIS A 89 0.40 12.26 -18.99
C HIS A 89 1.53 13.26 -18.76
N LEU A 90 2.56 12.86 -18.01
CA LEU A 90 3.76 13.69 -17.85
C LEU A 90 4.48 13.88 -19.19
N VAL A 91 4.68 12.82 -19.97
CA VAL A 91 5.29 12.89 -21.30
C VAL A 91 4.47 13.77 -22.24
N ILE A 92 3.13 13.63 -22.26
CA ILE A 92 2.24 14.48 -23.06
C ILE A 92 2.39 15.95 -22.66
N LYS A 93 2.41 16.26 -21.36
CA LYS A 93 2.63 17.63 -20.88
C LYS A 93 3.98 18.20 -21.34
N LEU A 94 5.04 17.39 -21.32
CA LEU A 94 6.36 17.82 -21.78
C LEU A 94 6.44 17.99 -23.31
N ALA A 95 5.68 17.18 -24.05
CA ALA A 95 5.58 17.26 -25.51
C ALA A 95 4.69 18.41 -26.00
N LYS A 96 3.70 18.82 -25.21
CA LYS A 96 2.74 19.89 -25.52
C LYS A 96 2.64 20.91 -24.37
N PRO A 97 3.73 21.65 -24.08
CA PRO A 97 3.84 22.51 -22.90
C PRO A 97 2.82 23.65 -22.84
N GLU A 98 2.28 24.07 -23.99
CA GLU A 98 1.27 25.12 -24.15
C GLU A 98 -0.13 24.73 -23.64
N TYR A 99 -0.40 23.42 -23.50
CA TYR A 99 -1.66 22.93 -22.94
C TYR A 99 -1.52 22.63 -21.44
N PRO A 100 -2.59 22.81 -20.63
CA PRO A 100 -2.57 22.45 -19.22
C PRO A 100 -2.42 20.94 -19.03
N SER A 101 -1.79 20.51 -17.94
CA SER A 101 -1.70 19.10 -17.58
C SER A 101 -3.08 18.50 -17.35
N TYR A 102 -3.39 17.38 -18.02
CA TYR A 102 -4.63 16.62 -17.79
C TYR A 102 -4.78 16.13 -16.35
N VAL A 103 -3.66 15.74 -15.74
CA VAL A 103 -3.57 15.38 -14.32
C VAL A 103 -2.79 16.49 -13.62
N PRO A 104 -3.34 17.12 -12.56
CA PRO A 104 -2.62 18.15 -11.84
C PRO A 104 -1.24 17.64 -11.39
N PRO A 105 -0.13 18.36 -11.64
CA PRO A 105 1.21 17.88 -11.31
C PRO A 105 1.39 17.44 -9.85
N ARG A 106 0.71 18.12 -8.92
CA ARG A 106 0.71 17.74 -7.49
C ARG A 106 0.10 16.35 -7.25
N VAL A 107 -0.90 15.95 -8.03
CA VAL A 107 -1.54 14.63 -7.94
C VAL A 107 -0.59 13.57 -8.47
N THR A 108 0.09 13.85 -9.58
CA THR A 108 1.14 12.96 -10.12
C THR A 108 2.27 12.78 -9.11
N LEU A 109 2.77 13.86 -8.49
CA LEU A 109 3.80 13.79 -7.45
C LEU A 109 3.30 13.06 -6.20
N PHE A 110 2.06 13.28 -5.77
CA PHE A 110 1.47 12.56 -4.66
C PHE A 110 1.44 11.05 -4.91
N LEU A 111 0.91 10.62 -6.06
CA LEU A 111 0.76 9.21 -6.39
C LEU A 111 2.13 8.54 -6.56
N LEU A 112 3.00 9.07 -7.43
CA LEU A 112 4.34 8.52 -7.66
C LEU A 112 5.21 8.61 -6.39
N GLY A 113 5.16 9.73 -5.68
CA GLY A 113 5.93 9.95 -4.46
C GLY A 113 5.54 8.98 -3.35
N THR A 114 4.25 8.71 -3.15
CA THR A 114 3.80 7.72 -2.15
C THR A 114 4.06 6.27 -2.59
N LEU A 115 4.05 5.97 -3.90
CA LEU A 115 4.44 4.66 -4.42
C LEU A 115 5.92 4.38 -4.16
N VAL A 116 6.77 5.39 -4.38
CA VAL A 116 8.20 5.31 -4.10
C VAL A 116 8.43 5.23 -2.58
N ALA A 117 7.85 6.13 -1.80
CA ALA A 117 8.09 6.18 -0.36
C ALA A 117 7.57 4.95 0.40
N GLY A 118 6.37 4.47 0.07
CA GLY A 118 5.72 3.36 0.77
C GLY A 118 6.18 2.00 0.23
N PRO A 119 5.60 1.51 -0.88
CA PRO A 119 5.97 0.21 -1.44
C PRO A 119 7.45 0.06 -1.80
N ALA A 120 8.07 0.99 -2.53
CA ALA A 120 9.44 0.78 -3.01
C ALA A 120 10.48 0.94 -1.88
N LEU A 121 10.46 2.06 -1.16
CA LEU A 121 11.46 2.37 -0.15
C LEU A 121 11.14 1.74 1.21
N LEU A 122 10.03 2.11 1.85
CA LEU A 122 9.71 1.61 3.19
C LEU A 122 9.55 0.09 3.21
N VAL A 123 8.71 -0.46 2.34
CA VAL A 123 8.35 -1.88 2.41
C VAL A 123 9.41 -2.77 1.79
N ASN A 124 9.80 -2.56 0.53
CA ASN A 124 10.75 -3.45 -0.13
C ASN A 124 12.20 -3.16 0.30
N PHE A 125 12.68 -1.93 0.12
CA PHE A 125 14.09 -1.63 0.38
C PHE A 125 14.46 -1.63 1.87
N ILE A 126 13.68 -0.99 2.75
CA ILE A 126 14.03 -0.87 4.17
C ILE A 126 13.64 -2.14 4.94
N LEU A 127 12.38 -2.56 4.86
CA LEU A 127 11.90 -3.68 5.68
C LEU A 127 12.26 -5.04 5.08
N LYS A 128 11.76 -5.34 3.86
CA LYS A 128 11.86 -6.68 3.26
C LYS A 128 13.28 -7.18 3.06
N ASP A 129 14.18 -6.30 2.65
CA ASP A 129 15.58 -6.66 2.37
C ASP A 129 16.44 -6.77 3.64
N HIS A 130 15.97 -6.28 4.80
CA HIS A 130 16.77 -6.23 6.03
C HIS A 130 16.18 -6.98 7.23
N TRP A 131 14.93 -7.48 7.18
CA TRP A 131 14.32 -8.16 8.32
C TRP A 131 14.70 -9.63 8.48
N GLY A 132 14.93 -10.32 7.36
CA GLY A 132 15.27 -11.75 7.32
C GLY A 132 14.20 -12.71 7.87
N ARG A 133 12.96 -12.24 8.09
CA ARG A 133 11.85 -13.08 8.56
C ARG A 133 11.50 -14.16 7.51
N PRO A 134 11.55 -15.46 7.85
CA PRO A 134 11.15 -16.53 6.94
C PRO A 134 9.66 -16.47 6.59
N ARG A 135 9.30 -16.94 5.39
CA ARG A 135 7.92 -17.10 4.93
C ARG A 135 7.30 -18.37 5.50
N PRO A 136 5.97 -18.49 5.60
CA PRO A 136 5.32 -19.72 6.03
C PRO A 136 5.84 -20.98 5.32
N VAL A 137 6.02 -20.97 4.00
CA VAL A 137 6.57 -22.13 3.24
C VAL A 137 8.00 -22.53 3.63
N MET A 138 8.75 -21.68 4.33
CA MET A 138 10.13 -21.92 4.74
C MET A 138 10.25 -22.38 6.20
N VAL A 139 9.16 -22.27 6.97
CA VAL A 139 9.16 -22.57 8.40
C VAL A 139 8.97 -24.07 8.65
N ASP A 140 9.68 -24.61 9.63
CA ASP A 140 9.67 -26.01 10.06
C ASP A 140 8.27 -26.58 10.32
N VAL A 141 7.39 -25.84 11.00
CA VAL A 141 6.00 -26.25 11.27
C VAL A 141 5.15 -26.42 10.00
N PHE A 142 5.63 -25.96 8.84
CA PHE A 142 5.01 -26.14 7.53
C PHE A 142 5.89 -26.96 6.56
N GLY A 143 6.79 -27.79 7.09
CA GLY A 143 7.67 -28.66 6.30
C GLY A 143 8.89 -27.94 5.72
N GLY A 144 9.19 -26.73 6.19
CA GLY A 144 10.40 -25.98 5.88
C GLY A 144 11.57 -26.34 6.80
N LYS A 145 12.59 -25.46 6.86
CA LYS A 145 13.82 -25.68 7.65
C LYS A 145 14.17 -24.55 8.62
N ALA A 146 13.53 -23.38 8.47
CA ALA A 146 13.76 -22.24 9.32
C ALA A 146 12.79 -22.26 10.52
N PRO A 147 13.16 -21.69 11.68
CA PRO A 147 12.20 -21.50 12.75
C PRO A 147 11.19 -20.41 12.39
N TYR A 148 10.03 -20.42 13.06
CA TYR A 148 9.12 -19.28 13.05
C TYR A 148 9.80 -18.06 13.71
N VAL A 149 9.62 -16.89 13.12
CA VAL A 149 10.13 -15.61 13.62
C VAL A 149 8.96 -14.63 13.77
N GLU A 150 8.91 -13.95 14.91
CA GLU A 150 7.90 -12.96 15.25
C GLU A 150 8.05 -11.67 14.41
N VAL A 151 6.99 -10.84 14.39
CA VAL A 151 7.07 -9.50 13.80
C VAL A 151 8.13 -8.64 14.48
N TRP A 152 8.72 -7.69 13.76
CA TRP A 152 9.72 -6.73 14.28
C TRP A 152 11.05 -7.32 14.75
N ARG A 153 11.22 -8.65 14.75
CA ARG A 153 12.50 -9.31 15.03
C ARG A 153 13.34 -9.42 13.76
N ILE A 154 14.53 -8.83 13.79
CA ILE A 154 15.52 -8.94 12.71
C ILE A 154 16.31 -10.25 12.89
N THR A 155 16.47 -11.00 11.80
CA THR A 155 17.18 -12.29 11.77
C THR A 155 17.94 -12.48 10.45
N ASP A 156 18.73 -13.55 10.36
CA ASP A 156 19.50 -13.94 9.17
C ASP A 156 18.98 -15.23 8.50
N TYR A 157 17.82 -15.75 8.93
CA TYR A 157 17.22 -16.97 8.39
C TYR A 157 16.73 -16.86 6.93
N CYS A 158 16.62 -15.65 6.40
CA CYS A 158 16.26 -15.38 5.01
C CYS A 158 17.11 -14.25 4.44
N HIS A 159 17.69 -14.46 3.25
CA HIS A 159 18.60 -13.51 2.61
C HIS A 159 17.95 -12.68 1.49
N SER A 160 16.88 -13.17 0.88
CA SER A 160 16.19 -12.41 -0.18
C SER A 160 14.72 -12.79 -0.26
N ASN A 161 13.91 -11.84 -0.75
CA ASN A 161 12.48 -12.02 -0.96
C ASN A 161 11.74 -12.48 0.32
N CYS A 162 12.16 -11.98 1.49
CA CYS A 162 11.68 -12.43 2.79
C CYS A 162 10.23 -12.04 3.09
N SER A 163 9.69 -12.52 4.21
CA SER A 163 8.25 -12.39 4.52
C SER A 163 7.89 -10.99 5.03
N PHE A 164 8.70 -10.39 5.88
CA PHE A 164 8.33 -9.16 6.58
C PHE A 164 8.80 -7.91 5.84
N VAL A 165 7.94 -7.00 5.38
CA VAL A 165 6.49 -7.15 5.19
C VAL A 165 6.14 -7.40 3.72
N SER A 166 4.88 -7.65 3.41
CA SER A 166 4.48 -8.01 2.03
C SER A 166 4.53 -6.82 1.07
N GLY A 167 5.45 -6.86 0.10
CA GLY A 167 5.57 -5.85 -0.96
C GLY A 167 4.40 -5.84 -1.94
N GLU A 168 3.81 -7.00 -2.27
CA GLU A 168 2.63 -7.04 -3.13
C GLU A 168 1.40 -6.44 -2.43
N THR A 169 1.23 -6.71 -1.13
CA THR A 169 0.19 -6.06 -0.31
C THR A 169 0.38 -4.55 -0.27
N ALA A 170 1.60 -4.06 -0.10
CA ALA A 170 1.89 -2.63 -0.09
C ALA A 170 1.48 -1.97 -1.41
N SER A 171 1.96 -2.50 -2.53
CA SER A 171 1.63 -1.98 -3.85
C SER A 171 0.11 -2.02 -4.13
N ALA A 172 -0.58 -3.06 -3.69
CA ALA A 172 -2.02 -3.16 -3.88
C ALA A 172 -2.81 -2.16 -3.03
N PHE A 173 -2.49 -2.01 -1.74
CA PHE A 173 -3.15 -1.03 -0.88
C PHE A 173 -2.78 0.42 -1.23
N TRP A 174 -1.62 0.66 -1.87
CA TRP A 174 -1.30 1.97 -2.43
C TRP A 174 -2.33 2.45 -3.47
N LEU A 175 -3.00 1.55 -4.20
CA LEU A 175 -4.07 1.94 -5.15
C LEU A 175 -5.22 2.69 -4.49
N MET A 176 -5.44 2.51 -3.18
CA MET A 176 -6.43 3.30 -2.44
C MET A 176 -6.12 4.80 -2.43
N ALA A 177 -4.87 5.21 -2.70
CA ALA A 177 -4.51 6.62 -2.90
C ALA A 177 -5.32 7.29 -4.03
N LEU A 178 -5.76 6.52 -5.04
CA LEU A 178 -6.62 7.02 -6.12
C LEU A 178 -7.94 7.57 -5.59
N ALA A 179 -8.52 6.93 -4.55
CA ALA A 179 -9.76 7.37 -3.94
C ALA A 179 -9.67 8.78 -3.34
N LEU A 180 -8.47 9.27 -3.03
CA LEU A 180 -8.25 10.60 -2.44
C LEU A 180 -8.19 11.73 -3.48
N VAL A 181 -7.97 11.37 -4.76
CA VAL A 181 -7.75 12.33 -5.85
C VAL A 181 -8.82 12.30 -6.94
N VAL A 182 -9.68 11.27 -6.97
CA VAL A 182 -10.88 11.26 -7.82
C VAL A 182 -11.95 12.25 -7.35
N PRO A 183 -12.91 12.65 -8.23
CA PRO A 183 -14.03 13.50 -7.85
C PRO A 183 -14.82 12.96 -6.67
N ARG A 184 -15.41 13.86 -5.87
CA ARG A 184 -16.07 13.53 -4.58
C ARG A 184 -17.05 12.35 -4.68
N GLN A 185 -17.87 12.30 -5.72
CA GLN A 185 -18.87 11.25 -5.95
C GLN A 185 -18.27 9.86 -6.18
N PHE A 186 -17.02 9.76 -6.64
CA PHE A 186 -16.35 8.48 -6.93
C PHE A 186 -15.41 8.01 -5.81
N ARG A 187 -15.14 8.83 -4.79
CA ARG A 187 -14.17 8.50 -3.73
C ARG A 187 -14.50 7.19 -3.01
N VAL A 188 -15.74 7.04 -2.55
CA VAL A 188 -16.18 5.83 -1.83
C VAL A 188 -16.17 4.59 -2.75
N PRO A 189 -16.78 4.61 -3.96
CA PRO A 189 -16.66 3.50 -4.90
C PRO A 189 -15.20 3.11 -5.20
N THR A 190 -14.32 4.08 -5.48
CA THR A 190 -12.91 3.82 -5.75
C THR A 190 -12.21 3.20 -4.55
N ALA A 191 -12.46 3.70 -3.33
CA ALA A 191 -11.89 3.13 -2.10
C ALA A 191 -12.34 1.68 -1.87
N ILE A 192 -13.63 1.37 -2.10
CA ILE A 192 -14.17 0.02 -1.96
C ILE A 192 -13.54 -0.91 -2.99
N VAL A 193 -13.54 -0.53 -4.27
CA VAL A 193 -13.00 -1.38 -5.35
C VAL A 193 -11.51 -1.67 -5.14
N THR A 194 -10.71 -0.62 -4.88
CA THR A 194 -9.27 -0.77 -4.66
C THR A 194 -8.96 -1.51 -3.36
N GLY A 195 -9.74 -1.28 -2.29
CA GLY A 195 -9.59 -1.98 -1.02
C GLY A 195 -9.92 -3.47 -1.11
N VAL A 196 -11.04 -3.83 -1.78
CA VAL A 196 -11.41 -5.23 -2.03
C VAL A 196 -10.37 -5.92 -2.89
N TYR A 197 -9.93 -5.26 -3.97
CA TYR A 197 -8.85 -5.78 -4.82
C TYR A 197 -7.57 -6.04 -4.01
N ALA A 198 -7.14 -5.08 -3.19
CA ALA A 198 -5.95 -5.22 -2.36
C ALA A 198 -6.09 -6.33 -1.32
N ALA A 199 -7.26 -6.47 -0.70
CA ALA A 199 -7.54 -7.53 0.26
C ALA A 199 -7.47 -8.91 -0.41
N LEU A 200 -8.07 -9.09 -1.59
CA LEU A 200 -8.05 -10.35 -2.34
C LEU A 200 -6.63 -10.75 -2.75
N LEU A 201 -5.84 -9.81 -3.28
CA LEU A 201 -4.45 -10.08 -3.64
C LEU A 201 -3.60 -10.42 -2.42
N SER A 202 -3.78 -9.69 -1.32
CA SER A 202 -3.02 -9.91 -0.09
C SER A 202 -3.37 -11.24 0.56
N PHE A 203 -4.65 -11.59 0.59
CA PHE A 203 -5.11 -12.87 1.10
C PHE A 203 -4.52 -14.02 0.28
N ASN A 204 -4.47 -13.88 -1.05
CA ASN A 204 -3.83 -14.86 -1.94
C ASN A 204 -2.34 -15.11 -1.59
N ARG A 205 -1.64 -14.12 -1.02
CA ARG A 205 -0.26 -14.32 -0.53
C ARG A 205 -0.19 -15.25 0.68
N ILE A 206 -1.19 -15.20 1.55
CA ILE A 206 -1.32 -16.10 2.71
C ILE A 206 -1.67 -17.50 2.23
N LEU A 207 -2.60 -17.64 1.29
CA LEU A 207 -2.99 -18.94 0.70
C LEU A 207 -1.79 -19.71 0.13
N PHE A 208 -0.79 -18.99 -0.37
CA PHE A 208 0.41 -19.57 -0.99
C PHE A 208 1.52 -19.85 0.03
N GLY A 209 1.29 -19.55 1.30
CA GLY A 209 2.30 -19.54 2.35
C GLY A 209 3.44 -18.57 2.07
N GLY A 210 3.15 -17.50 1.32
CA GLY A 210 4.12 -16.47 0.95
C GLY A 210 4.31 -15.42 2.03
N HIS A 211 3.29 -15.19 2.86
CA HIS A 211 3.28 -14.19 3.93
C HIS A 211 2.38 -14.64 5.08
N PHE A 212 2.74 -14.24 6.30
CA PHE A 212 1.88 -14.38 7.47
C PHE A 212 0.78 -13.31 7.48
N LEU A 213 -0.26 -13.51 8.31
CA LEU A 213 -1.34 -12.53 8.44
C LEU A 213 -0.81 -11.17 8.94
N SER A 214 0.11 -11.20 9.90
CA SER A 214 0.75 -9.99 10.41
C SER A 214 1.54 -9.23 9.35
N ASP A 215 2.25 -9.92 8.45
CA ASP A 215 2.99 -9.29 7.34
C ASP A 215 2.04 -8.49 6.42
N VAL A 216 0.85 -9.03 6.19
CA VAL A 216 -0.19 -8.40 5.35
C VAL A 216 -0.80 -7.20 6.05
N LEU A 217 -1.25 -7.35 7.31
CA LEU A 217 -1.88 -6.27 8.05
C LEU A 217 -0.92 -5.11 8.30
N LEU A 218 0.33 -5.38 8.68
CA LEU A 218 1.34 -4.34 8.88
C LEU A 218 1.71 -3.66 7.56
N SER A 219 1.85 -4.41 6.46
CA SER A 219 2.09 -3.81 5.14
C SER A 219 0.97 -2.85 4.71
N MET A 220 -0.30 -3.24 4.92
CA MET A 220 -1.45 -2.37 4.71
C MET A 220 -1.36 -1.09 5.57
N GLY A 221 -1.17 -1.24 6.89
CA GLY A 221 -1.13 -0.11 7.82
C GLY A 221 0.01 0.86 7.53
N LEU A 222 1.22 0.36 7.28
CA LEU A 222 2.39 1.17 6.95
C LEU A 222 2.20 1.92 5.63
N THR A 223 1.69 1.23 4.60
CA THR A 223 1.48 1.86 3.29
C THR A 223 0.40 2.93 3.36
N LEU A 224 -0.73 2.67 4.02
CA LEU A 224 -1.79 3.67 4.20
C LEU A 224 -1.32 4.86 5.06
N THR A 225 -0.45 4.64 6.03
CA THR A 225 0.20 5.72 6.79
C THR A 225 0.98 6.65 5.85
N VAL A 226 1.79 6.09 4.95
CA VAL A 226 2.54 6.87 3.95
C VAL A 226 1.61 7.59 2.98
N VAL A 227 0.54 6.93 2.52
CA VAL A 227 -0.46 7.54 1.62
C VAL A 227 -1.16 8.72 2.30
N VAL A 228 -1.62 8.57 3.54
CA VAL A 228 -2.31 9.64 4.28
C VAL A 228 -1.35 10.80 4.59
N ALA A 229 -0.13 10.51 5.02
CA ALA A 229 0.90 11.52 5.25
C ALA A 229 1.24 12.28 3.95
N GLY A 230 1.43 11.55 2.85
CA GLY A 230 1.64 12.12 1.53
C GLY A 230 0.46 12.98 1.07
N TYR A 231 -0.78 12.55 1.30
CA TYR A 231 -1.96 13.33 0.91
C TYR A 231 -1.99 14.67 1.65
N ARG A 232 -1.62 14.67 2.94
CA ARG A 232 -1.48 15.90 3.71
C ARG A 232 -0.39 16.82 3.16
N LEU A 233 0.78 16.26 2.81
CA LEU A 233 1.94 17.00 2.32
C LEU A 233 1.75 17.54 0.90
N PHE A 234 1.14 16.78 -0.01
CA PHE A 234 1.07 17.13 -1.44
C PHE A 234 -0.26 17.78 -1.84
N ILE A 235 -1.35 17.47 -1.14
CA ILE A 235 -2.69 17.87 -1.56
C ILE A 235 -3.34 18.86 -0.59
N THR A 236 -3.38 18.58 0.72
CA THR A 236 -4.12 19.46 1.66
C THR A 236 -3.31 20.67 2.12
N ASN A 237 -2.05 20.46 2.50
CA ASN A 237 -1.17 21.51 3.02
C ASN A 237 0.18 21.53 2.27
N PRO A 238 0.17 21.78 0.94
CA PRO A 238 1.41 21.78 0.18
C PRO A 238 2.30 22.95 0.58
N PRO A 239 3.61 22.73 0.83
CA PRO A 239 4.56 23.83 0.93
C PRO A 239 4.59 24.60 -0.40
N ALA A 240 4.96 25.89 -0.36
CA ALA A 240 4.90 26.78 -1.53
C ALA A 240 5.62 26.25 -2.78
N TRP A 241 6.67 25.45 -2.60
CA TRP A 241 7.40 24.83 -3.71
C TRP A 241 6.65 23.68 -4.39
N LEU A 242 5.64 23.09 -3.72
CA LEU A 242 4.70 22.08 -4.26
C LEU A 242 3.37 22.69 -4.73
N ALA A 243 3.23 24.01 -4.74
CA ALA A 243 2.03 24.65 -5.27
C ALA A 243 1.79 24.22 -6.73
N ASN A 244 0.54 23.87 -7.07
CA ASN A 244 0.23 23.27 -8.37
C ASN A 244 0.63 24.19 -9.53
N ASP A 245 0.34 25.49 -9.44
CA ASP A 245 0.64 26.46 -10.50
C ASP A 245 2.15 26.61 -10.71
N ARG A 246 2.93 26.52 -9.62
CA ARG A 246 4.39 26.55 -9.68
C ARG A 246 4.93 25.30 -10.38
N LEU A 247 4.40 24.13 -10.05
CA LEU A 247 4.77 22.86 -10.68
C LEU A 247 4.39 22.85 -12.16
N GLU A 248 3.18 23.29 -12.49
CA GLU A 248 2.66 23.42 -13.85
C GLU A 248 3.56 24.34 -14.69
N ALA A 249 3.84 25.54 -14.19
CA ALA A 249 4.74 26.48 -14.87
C ALA A 249 6.17 25.93 -14.99
N GLY A 250 6.63 25.15 -14.01
CA GLY A 250 7.91 24.45 -14.06
C GLY A 250 7.98 23.43 -15.19
N LEU A 251 6.93 22.59 -15.33
CA LEU A 251 6.81 21.60 -16.39
C LEU A 251 6.70 22.26 -17.77
N THR A 252 5.90 23.31 -17.92
CA THR A 252 5.80 24.09 -19.18
C THR A 252 7.16 24.65 -19.59
N ARG A 253 7.86 25.37 -18.68
CA ARG A 253 9.21 25.91 -18.96
C ARG A 253 10.22 24.82 -19.30
N PHE A 254 10.08 23.62 -18.72
CA PHE A 254 10.96 22.51 -19.04
C PHE A 254 10.65 21.94 -20.43
N GLY A 255 9.38 21.71 -20.76
CA GLY A 255 8.94 21.28 -22.09
C GLY A 255 9.38 22.24 -23.20
N GLU A 256 9.18 23.55 -23.03
CA GLU A 256 9.64 24.57 -23.99
C GLU A 256 11.17 24.57 -24.20
N ARG A 257 11.94 24.28 -23.15
CA ARG A 257 13.41 24.17 -23.24
C ARG A 257 13.83 22.92 -24.02
N LEU A 258 13.11 21.81 -23.88
CA LEU A 258 13.36 20.60 -24.65
C LEU A 258 13.11 20.83 -26.14
N HIS A 259 12.04 21.57 -26.49
CA HIS A 259 11.73 21.90 -27.89
C HIS A 259 12.76 22.85 -28.51
N ARG A 260 13.23 23.86 -27.78
CA ARG A 260 14.27 24.79 -28.26
C ARG A 260 15.63 24.13 -28.49
N ARG A 261 15.89 22.97 -27.89
CA ARG A 261 17.14 22.20 -28.08
C ARG A 261 17.06 21.19 -29.22
N ARG A 262 15.89 20.96 -29.81
CA ARG A 262 15.80 20.19 -31.06
C ARG A 262 16.29 21.12 -32.18
N PRO A 263 17.35 20.75 -32.92
CA PRO A 263 17.71 21.50 -34.13
C PRO A 263 16.48 21.55 -35.02
N SER A 264 16.11 22.75 -35.47
CA SER A 264 15.40 22.88 -36.74
C SER A 264 16.31 22.24 -37.79
N ASP A 265 15.80 21.25 -38.50
CA ASP A 265 16.39 20.56 -39.65
C ASP A 265 16.94 19.14 -39.38
N ALA A 266 16.06 18.16 -39.60
CA ALA A 266 16.30 16.93 -40.36
C ALA A 266 15.02 16.58 -41.13
#